data_AF-A0A257U7R2-F1
#
_entry.id   AF-A0A257U7R2-F1
#
_cell.length_a   1.000
_cell.length_b   1.000
_cell.length_c   1.000
_cell.angle_alpha   90.00
_cell.angle_beta   90.00
_cell.angle_gamma   90.00
#
_symmetry.space_group_name_H-M   'P 1'
#
loop_
_entity.id
_entity.type
_entity.pdbx_description
1 polymer ?
#
loop_
_entity_poly.entity_id
_entity_poly.type
_entity_poly.pdbx_seq_one_letter_code
_entity_poly.pdbx_strand_id
1 'polypeptide(L)' 'MRNVFDAILEFGHDEDFVPHETDEYVPTEAPAGSAEKLEMLAQRVQAGVPLWHPDDRADYSGLTGAVRPRE' A
#
# COMPACT_ATOMS: atom_id res chain seq x y z
N MET A 1 16.18 7.90 2.49
CA MET A 1 15.69 6.52 2.27
C MET A 1 15.40 6.42 0.78
N ARG A 2 15.86 5.36 0.09
CA ARG A 2 15.73 5.21 -1.37
C ARG A 2 14.44 4.44 -1.69
N ASN A 3 13.65 4.89 -2.65
CA ASN A 3 12.44 4.21 -3.09
C ASN A 3 12.48 3.77 -4.56
N VAL A 4 11.40 3.16 -5.05
CA VAL A 4 11.30 2.63 -6.42
C VAL A 4 11.43 3.72 -7.48
N PHE A 5 10.94 4.94 -7.20
CA PHE A 5 11.04 6.05 -8.14
C PHE A 5 12.49 6.52 -8.29
N ASP A 6 13.26 6.53 -7.19
CA ASP A 6 14.69 6.83 -7.26
C ASP A 6 15.44 5.79 -8.10
N ALA A 7 15.10 4.51 -7.97
CA ALA A 7 15.68 3.44 -8.78
C ALA A 7 15.35 3.61 -10.27
N ILE A 8 14.09 3.87 -10.61
CA ILE A 8 13.67 4.12 -12.00
C ILE A 8 14.37 5.35 -12.56
N LEU A 9 14.51 6.41 -11.77
CA LEU A 9 15.18 7.64 -12.21
C LEU A 9 16.68 7.43 -12.45
N GLU A 10 17.35 6.62 -11.62
CA GLU A 10 18.79 6.36 -11.72
C GLU A 10 19.14 5.32 -12.80
N PHE A 11 18.36 4.25 -12.91
CA PHE A 11 18.68 3.08 -13.74
C PHE A 11 17.77 2.93 -14.97
N GLY A 12 16.65 3.64 -15.04
CA GLY A 12 15.64 3.51 -16.09
C GLY A 12 14.68 2.33 -15.91
N HIS A 13 14.80 1.57 -14.82
CA HIS A 13 13.96 0.42 -14.48
C HIS A 13 13.97 0.17 -12.95
N ASP A 14 13.07 -0.70 -12.48
CA ASP A 14 12.96 -1.12 -11.08
C ASP A 14 13.36 -2.59 -10.83
N GLU A 15 13.83 -3.32 -11.85
CA GLU A 15 14.11 -4.77 -11.77
C GLU A 15 15.01 -5.20 -10.59
N ASP A 16 15.95 -4.35 -10.19
CA ASP A 16 16.88 -4.59 -9.07
C ASP A 16 16.45 -3.91 -7.75
N PHE A 17 15.33 -3.18 -7.75
CA PHE A 17 14.84 -2.52 -6.55
C PHE A 17 14.22 -3.53 -5.59
N VAL A 18 14.74 -3.59 -4.37
CA VAL A 18 14.19 -4.39 -3.27
C VAL A 18 13.77 -3.44 -2.16
N PRO A 19 12.49 -3.40 -1.76
CA PRO A 19 12.05 -2.58 -0.66
C PRO A 19 12.63 -3.07 0.67
N HIS A 20 12.75 -2.18 1.65
CA HIS A 20 13.27 -2.49 2.98
C HIS A 20 12.22 -2.25 4.04
N GLU A 21 12.04 -3.23 4.94
CA GLU A 21 11.15 -3.05 6.09
C GLU A 21 11.75 -2.05 7.09
N THR A 22 10.88 -1.22 7.66
CA THR A 22 11.22 -0.21 8.67
C THR A 22 10.22 -0.29 9.82
N ASP A 23 10.47 0.41 10.92
CA ASP A 23 9.54 0.47 12.05
C ASP A 23 8.18 1.12 11.68
N GLU A 24 8.11 1.84 10.56
CA GLU A 24 6.88 2.46 10.03
C GLU A 24 6.06 1.50 9.15
N TYR A 25 6.60 0.32 8.83
CA TYR A 25 5.93 -0.72 8.05
C TYR A 25 4.94 -1.50 8.93
N VAL A 26 3.79 -0.90 9.17
CA VAL A 26 2.69 -1.47 9.98
C VAL A 26 1.51 -1.92 9.10
N PRO A 27 0.74 -2.95 9.53
CA PRO A 27 -0.45 -3.40 8.79
C PRO A 27 -1.56 -2.34 8.76
N THR A 28 -2.41 -2.42 7.73
CA THR A 28 -3.61 -1.60 7.59
C THR A 28 -4.89 -2.41 7.73
N GLU A 29 -5.81 -1.88 8.52
CA GLU A 29 -7.19 -2.38 8.62
C GLU A 29 -8.13 -1.69 7.63
N ALA A 30 -7.64 -0.78 6.80
CA ALA A 30 -8.47 -0.03 5.87
C ALA A 30 -9.14 -0.96 4.83
N PRO A 31 -10.42 -0.71 4.45
CA PRO A 31 -11.12 -1.51 3.45
C PRO A 31 -10.43 -1.50 2.08
N ALA A 32 -10.57 -2.60 1.33
CA ALA A 32 -10.15 -2.64 -0.06
C ALA A 32 -10.81 -1.52 -0.88
N GLY A 33 -10.00 -0.79 -1.66
CA GLY A 33 -10.45 0.32 -2.49
C GLY A 33 -10.83 1.61 -1.74
N SER A 34 -10.71 1.64 -0.40
CA SER A 34 -10.90 2.88 0.35
C SER A 34 -9.79 3.89 0.07
N ALA A 35 -10.12 5.19 0.17
CA ALA A 35 -9.13 6.26 0.04
C ALA A 35 -8.00 6.14 1.07
N GLU A 36 -8.34 5.76 2.31
CA GLU A 36 -7.38 5.52 3.39
C GLU A 36 -6.37 4.43 3.02
N LYS A 37 -6.84 3.30 2.48
CA LYS A 37 -5.94 2.21 2.05
C LYS A 37 -5.01 2.70 0.93
N LEU A 38 -5.55 3.42 -0.05
CA LEU A 38 -4.76 3.95 -1.17
C LEU A 38 -3.69 4.94 -0.69
N GLU A 39 -4.03 5.81 0.27
CA GLU A 39 -3.09 6.77 0.84
C GLU A 39 -1.96 6.08 1.61
N MET A 40 -2.28 5.07 2.42
CA MET A 40 -1.26 4.30 3.14
C MET A 40 -0.34 3.52 2.18
N LEU A 41 -0.90 2.88 1.15
CA LEU A 41 -0.10 2.17 0.14
C LEU A 41 0.82 3.14 -0.63
N ALA A 42 0.34 4.34 -0.95
CA ALA A 42 1.16 5.37 -1.60
C ALA A 42 2.31 5.83 -0.70
N GLN A 43 2.07 6.04 0.59
CA GLN A 43 3.11 6.37 1.57
C GLN A 43 4.17 5.26 1.65
N ARG A 44 3.76 3.98 1.65
CA ARG A 44 4.70 2.84 1.66
C ARG A 44 5.63 2.85 0.45
N VAL A 45 5.10 3.09 -0.75
CA VAL A 45 5.90 3.22 -1.97
C VAL A 45 6.89 4.37 -1.85
N GLN A 46 6.47 5.54 -1.34
CA GLN A 46 7.34 6.70 -1.16
C GLN A 46 8.45 6.46 -0.11
N ALA A 47 8.15 5.69 0.94
CA ALA A 47 9.11 5.31 1.97
C ALA A 47 10.09 4.23 1.50
N GLY A 48 9.80 3.53 0.40
CA GLY A 48 10.62 2.42 -0.08
C GLY A 48 10.46 1.13 0.74
N VAL A 49 9.33 0.98 1.45
CA VAL A 49 8.97 -0.24 2.17
C VAL A 49 8.09 -1.15 1.30
N PRO A 50 7.88 -2.44 1.67
CA PRO A 50 7.04 -3.31 0.88
C PRO A 50 5.61 -2.78 0.76
N LEU A 51 4.98 -2.99 -0.40
CA LEU A 51 3.62 -2.49 -0.65
C LEU A 51 2.59 -3.16 0.26
N TRP A 52 2.68 -4.48 0.44
CA TRP A 52 1.70 -5.29 1.16
C TRP A 52 2.28 -5.87 2.43
N HIS A 53 1.64 -5.60 3.56
CA HIS A 53 1.94 -6.26 4.82
C HIS A 53 1.20 -7.62 4.89
N PRO A 54 1.82 -8.71 5.39
CA PRO A 54 1.15 -10.01 5.54
C PRO A 54 -0.14 -9.95 6.37
N ASP A 55 -0.16 -9.05 7.35
CA ASP A 55 -1.31 -8.80 8.23
C ASP A 55 -2.22 -7.64 7.76
N ASP A 56 -2.06 -7.13 6.53
CA ASP A 56 -3.05 -6.20 5.97
C ASP A 56 -4.41 -6.89 5.87
N ARG A 57 -5.50 -6.14 6.13
CA ARG A 57 -6.87 -6.65 5.92
C ARG A 57 -7.01 -7.28 4.53
N ALA A 58 -7.33 -8.57 4.52
CA ALA A 58 -7.48 -9.40 3.31
C ALA A 58 -8.95 -9.65 2.91
N ASP A 59 -9.92 -9.33 3.78
CA ASP A 59 -11.34 -9.61 3.55
C ASP A 59 -12.26 -8.43 3.91
N TYR A 60 -13.57 -8.65 3.69
CA TYR A 60 -14.62 -7.69 4.01
C TYR A 60 -15.29 -7.97 5.36
N SER A 61 -14.72 -8.83 6.21
CA SER A 61 -15.32 -9.24 7.47
C SER A 61 -15.48 -8.03 8.40
N GLY A 62 -16.69 -7.85 8.94
CA GLY A 62 -17.03 -6.74 9.83
C GLY A 62 -17.25 -5.38 9.13
N LEU A 63 -17.15 -5.30 7.80
CA LEU A 63 -17.43 -4.06 7.09
C LEU A 63 -18.93 -3.88 6.82
N THR A 64 -19.43 -2.69 7.13
CA THR A 64 -20.80 -2.27 6.77
C THR A 64 -20.74 -1.28 5.62
N GLY A 65 -21.28 -1.67 4.46
CA GLY A 65 -21.41 -0.81 3.29
C GLY A 65 -22.82 -0.26 3.14
N ALA A 66 -22.96 0.99 2.68
CA ALA A 66 -24.26 1.54 2.30
C ALA A 66 -24.67 0.96 0.94
N VAL A 67 -25.72 0.13 0.91
CA VAL A 67 -26.35 -0.29 -0.35
C VAL A 67 -27.25 0.85 -0.82
N ARG A 68 -26.93 1.43 -1.98
CA ARG A 68 -27.83 2.35 -2.71
C ARG A 68 -28.56 1.52 -3.76
N PRO A 69 -29.86 1.20 -3.57
CA PRO A 69 -30.65 0.53 -4.61
C PRO A 69 -30.63 1.38 -5.88
N ARG A 70 -30.56 0.74 -7.04
CA ARG A 70 -30.81 1.44 -8.31
C ARG A 70 -32.31 1.76 -8.37
N GLU A 71 -32.65 3.00 -8.74
CA GLU A 71 -34.03 3.39 -9.05
C GLU A 71 -34.59 2.60 -10.23
#